data_AF-A0A0N1L0U1-F1
#
_entry.id   AF-A0A0N1L0U1-F1
#
_cell.length_a   1.000
_cell.length_b   1.000
_cell.length_c   1.000
_cell.angle_alpha   90.00
_cell.angle_beta   90.00
_cell.angle_gamma   90.00
#
_symmetry.space_group_name_H-M   'P 1'
#
loop_
_entity.id
_entity.type
_entity.pdbx_description
1 polymer ?
#
loop_
_entity_poly.entity_id
_entity_poly.type
_entity_poly.pdbx_seq_one_letter_code
_entity_poly.pdbx_strand_id
1 'polypeptide(L)' 'MTVFYWVMGVLIVGTFVPSVLYLLLYATTGEPACLRRSQALWNVSRVFSLLGFNLLVWGHVVYGLWSIWFG' A
#
# COMPACT_ATOMS: atom_id res chain seq x y z
N MET A 1 12.21 2.90 -11.99
CA MET A 1 10.93 3.32 -11.38
C MET A 1 9.74 2.44 -11.78
N THR A 2 9.58 2.03 -13.04
CA THR A 2 8.44 1.20 -13.52
C THR A 2 8.22 -0.11 -12.75
N VAL A 3 9.29 -0.87 -12.47
CA VAL A 3 9.21 -2.10 -11.67
C VAL A 3 8.74 -1.81 -10.24
N PHE A 4 9.23 -0.73 -9.63
CA PHE A 4 8.81 -0.30 -8.29
C PHE A 4 7.32 0.05 -8.24
N TYR A 5 6.82 0.81 -9.23
CA TYR A 5 5.39 1.13 -9.32
C TYR A 5 4.52 -0.13 -9.46
N TRP A 6 4.96 -1.10 -10.25
CA TRP A 6 4.28 -2.38 -10.39
C TRP A 6 4.25 -3.18 -9.08
N VAL A 7 5.39 -3.30 -8.40
CA VAL A 7 5.48 -4.01 -7.12
C VAL A 7 4.60 -3.36 -6.06
N MET A 8 4.68 -2.03 -5.91
CA MET A 8 3.83 -1.30 -4.96
C MET A 8 2.35 -1.38 -5.33
N GLY A 9 2.02 -1.26 -6.61
CA GLY A 9 0.65 -1.39 -7.11
C GLY A 9 0.03 -2.75 -6.77
N VAL A 10 0.75 -3.84 -7.04
CA VAL A 10 0.31 -5.21 -6.70
C VAL A 10 0.17 -5.38 -5.19
N LEU A 11 1.11 -4.85 -4.40
CA LEU A 11 1.09 -4.95 -2.95
C LEU A 11 -0.10 -4.20 -2.33
N ILE A 12 -0.38 -2.99 -2.81
CA ILE A 12 -1.52 -2.17 -2.37
C ILE A 12 -2.82 -2.84 -2.77
N VAL A 13 -2.99 -3.24 -4.03
CA VAL A 13 -4.21 -3.91 -4.50
C VAL A 13 -4.42 -5.23 -3.74
N GLY A 14 -3.36 -6.02 -3.55
CA GLY A 14 -3.41 -7.30 -2.85
C GLY A 14 -3.72 -7.21 -1.35
N THR A 15 -3.60 -6.04 -0.74
CA THR A 15 -3.94 -5.81 0.68
C THR A 15 -5.24 -5.01 0.85
N PHE A 16 -5.47 -4.03 -0.01
CA PHE A 16 -6.63 -3.14 0.01
C PHE A 16 -7.92 -3.82 -0.45
N VAL A 17 -7.89 -4.57 -1.56
CA VAL A 17 -9.07 -5.28 -2.07
C VAL A 17 -9.61 -6.28 -1.04
N PRO A 18 -8.81 -7.19 -0.45
CA PRO A 18 -9.33 -8.08 0.58
C PRO A 18 -9.79 -7.33 1.84
N SER A 19 -9.16 -6.19 2.21
CA SER A 19 -9.65 -5.35 3.31
C SER A 19 -11.08 -4.86 3.06
N VAL A 20 -11.36 -4.32 1.87
CA VAL A 20 -12.70 -3.85 1.47
C VAL A 20 -13.70 -5.01 1.43
N LEU A 21 -13.33 -6.17 0.92
CA LEU A 21 -14.20 -7.36 0.89
C LEU A 21 -14.60 -7.82 2.30
N TYR A 22 -13.65 -7.88 3.25
CA TYR A 22 -13.98 -8.23 4.63
C TYR A 22 -14.84 -7.17 5.33
N LEU A 23 -14.65 -5.90 4.98
CA LEU A 23 -15.50 -4.81 5.48
C LEU A 23 -16.94 -4.91 4.95
N LEU A 24 -17.12 -5.23 3.67
CA LEU A 24 -18.43 -5.49 3.07
C LEU A 24 -19.11 -6.72 3.66
N LEU A 25 -18.36 -7.80 3.88
CA LEU A 25 -18.86 -8.99 4.58
C LEU A 25 -19.32 -8.64 5.98
N TYR A 26 -18.56 -7.83 6.73
CA TYR A 26 -19.00 -7.35 8.03
C TYR A 26 -20.27 -6.50 7.93
N ALA A 27 -20.35 -5.56 6.98
CA ALA A 27 -21.52 -4.71 6.80
C ALA A 27 -22.80 -5.49 6.47
N THR A 28 -22.66 -6.65 5.82
CA THR A 28 -23.79 -7.50 5.41
C THR A 28 -24.14 -8.60 6.43
N THR A 29 -23.16 -9.13 7.17
CA THR A 29 -23.37 -10.24 8.12
C THR A 29 -23.35 -9.84 9.59
N GLY A 30 -22.78 -8.69 9.94
CA GLY A 30 -22.58 -8.25 11.32
C GLY A 30 -21.53 -9.04 12.11
N GLU A 31 -20.87 -10.03 11.50
CA GLU A 31 -19.94 -10.94 12.16
C GLU A 31 -18.65 -10.23 12.64
N PRO A 32 -18.39 -10.07 13.95
CA PRO A 32 -17.25 -9.31 14.47
C PRO A 32 -15.88 -9.90 14.08
N ALA A 33 -15.81 -11.16 13.66
CA ALA A 33 -14.60 -11.75 13.10
C ALA A 33 -14.18 -11.10 11.76
N CYS A 34 -15.14 -10.68 10.94
CA CYS A 34 -14.89 -10.01 9.66
C CYS A 34 -14.34 -8.59 9.88
N LEU A 35 -14.87 -7.86 10.87
CA LEU A 35 -14.37 -6.53 11.22
C LEU A 35 -12.89 -6.58 11.62
N ARG A 36 -12.50 -7.51 12.51
CA ARG A 36 -11.10 -7.68 12.96
C ARG A 36 -10.15 -7.97 11.80
N ARG A 37 -10.55 -8.87 10.88
CA ARG A 37 -9.76 -9.20 9.69
C ARG A 37 -9.65 -8.01 8.73
N SER A 38 -10.74 -7.26 8.51
CA SER A 38 -10.73 -6.06 7.67
C SER A 38 -9.78 -4.98 8.20
N GLN A 39 -9.77 -4.76 9.52
CA GLN A 39 -8.92 -3.76 10.19
C GLN A 39 -7.44 -4.12 10.12
N ALA A 40 -7.10 -5.40 10.31
CA ALA A 40 -5.73 -5.86 10.16
C ALA A 40 -5.21 -5.63 8.73
N LEU A 41 -5.98 -6.04 7.73
CA LEU A 41 -5.64 -5.83 6.31
C LEU A 41 -5.59 -4.35 5.94
N TRP A 42 -6.47 -3.53 6.50
CA TRP A 42 -6.49 -2.08 6.30
C TRP A 42 -5.22 -1.42 6.83
N ASN A 43 -4.83 -1.74 8.06
CA ASN A 43 -3.64 -1.18 8.69
C ASN A 43 -2.37 -1.60 7.94
N VAL A 44 -2.30 -2.86 7.49
CA VAL A 44 -1.20 -3.35 6.65
C VAL A 44 -1.15 -2.58 5.32
N SER A 45 -2.29 -2.41 4.66
CA SER A 45 -2.39 -1.63 3.41
C SER A 45 -1.90 -0.20 3.60
N ARG A 46 -2.28 0.46 4.70
CA ARG A 46 -1.86 1.83 5.04
C ARG A 46 -0.36 1.92 5.25
N VAL A 47 0.23 1.01 6.02
CA VAL A 47 1.67 1.01 6.29
C VAL A 47 2.46 0.83 4.99
N PHE A 48 2.09 -0.15 4.17
CA PHE A 48 2.77 -0.37 2.89
C PHE A 48 2.58 0.78 1.90
N SER A 49 1.40 1.39 1.86
CA SER A 49 1.15 2.56 1.01
C SER A 49 2.02 3.76 1.43
N LEU A 50 2.09 4.05 2.73
CA LEU A 50 2.92 5.14 3.27
C LEU A 50 4.41 4.89 3.06
N LEU A 51 4.87 3.65 3.31
CA LEU A 51 6.24 3.24 3.07
C LEU A 51 6.60 3.35 1.59
N GLY A 52 5.75 2.82 0.71
CA GLY A 52 5.94 2.88 -0.74
C GLY A 52 6.00 4.30 -1.27
N PHE A 53 5.12 5.19 -0.78
CA PHE A 53 5.14 6.60 -1.11
C PHE A 53 6.45 7.28 -0.66
N ASN A 54 6.88 7.01 0.58
CA ASN A 54 8.11 7.59 1.12
C ASN A 54 9.35 7.15 0.32
N LEU A 55 9.45 5.86 -0.01
CA LEU A 55 10.52 5.34 -0.88
C LEU A 55 10.49 5.97 -2.28
N LEU A 56 9.32 6.25 -2.83
CA LEU A 56 9.18 6.89 -4.14
C LEU A 56 9.73 8.31 -4.16
N VAL A 57 9.35 9.10 -3.15
CA VAL A 57 9.78 10.48 -2.99
C VAL A 57 11.29 10.52 -2.83
N TRP A 58 11.84 9.79 -1.86
CA TRP A 58 13.28 9.77 -1.62
C TRP A 58 14.07 9.14 -2.77
N GLY A 59 13.52 8.14 -3.45
CA GLY A 59 14.11 7.57 -4.65
C GLY A 59 14.29 8.59 -5.77
N HIS A 60 13.29 9.46 -5.99
CA HIS A 60 13.41 10.57 -6.95
C HIS A 60 14.39 11.64 -6.48
N VAL A 61 14.40 11.96 -5.19
CA VAL A 61 15.35 12.94 -4.62
C VAL A 61 16.80 12.48 -4.81
N VAL A 62 17.10 11.23 -4.45
CA VAL A 62 18.45 10.66 -4.60
C VAL A 62 18.84 10.58 -6.08
N TYR A 63 17.94 10.11 -6.95
CA TYR A 63 18.21 10.03 -8.38
C TYR A 63 18.45 11.42 -8.99
N GLY A 64 17.64 12.42 -8.63
CA GLY A 64 17.81 13.80 -9.08
C GLY A 64 19.10 14.44 -8.58
N LEU A 65 19.46 14.24 -7.31
CA LEU A 65 20.74 14.69 -6.76
C LEU A 65 21.92 14.05 -7.49
N TRP A 66 21.86 12.74 -7.73
CA TRP A 66 22.90 12.02 -8.47
C TRP A 66 23.06 12.55 -9.89
N SER A 67 21.95 12.79 -10.60
CA SER A 67 22.00 13.31 -11.98
C SER A 67 22.55 14.73 -12.04
N ILE A 68 22.37 15.55 -11.01
CA ILE A 68 22.94 16.91 -10.95
C ILE A 68 24.44 16.87 -10.63
N TRP A 69 24.88 15.91 -9.81
CA TRP A 69 26.28 15.80 -9.39
C TRP A 69 27.18 15.10 -10.41
N PHE A 70 26.63 14.12 -11.14
CA PHE A 70 27.40 13.27 -12.06
C PHE A 70 26.94 13.35 -13.52
N GLY A 71 25.92 14.16 -13.82
CA GLY A 71 25.46 14.46 -15.19
C GLY A 71 25.85 15.88 -15.60
#